data_AF-D1YIE2-F1
#
_entry.id   AF-D1YIE2-F1
#
_cell.length_a   1.000
_cell.length_b   1.000
_cell.length_c   1.000
_cell.angle_alpha   90.00
_cell.angle_beta   90.00
_cell.angle_gamma   90.00
#
_symmetry.space_group_name_H-M   'P 1'
#
loop_
_entity.id
_entity.type
_entity.pdbx_description
1 polymer ?
#
loop_
_entity_poly.entity_id
_entity_poly.type
_entity_poly.pdbx_seq_one_letter_code
_entity_poly.pdbx_strand_id
1 'polypeptide(L)' 'MNLINSFPQKALNNSNDQSFDESSPSDNQSSPAADPLDEIKKLKGLLDMGAITPEEFDAKKKQLLNL' A
#
# COMPACT_ATOMS: atom_id res chain seq x y z
N MET A 1 -39.74 -5.24 43.78
CA MET A 1 -38.26 -5.16 43.75
C MET A 1 -37.76 -6.21 42.78
N ASN A 2 -37.62 -5.86 41.49
CA ASN A 2 -37.15 -6.81 40.48
C ASN A 2 -35.63 -7.00 40.64
N LEU A 3 -35.24 -8.23 40.92
CA LEU A 3 -33.85 -8.67 41.06
C LEU A 3 -33.16 -8.53 39.71
N ILE A 4 -32.16 -7.64 39.66
CA ILE A 4 -31.26 -7.42 38.52
C ILE A 4 -30.65 -8.75 38.09
N ASN A 5 -30.73 -9.07 36.80
CA ASN A 5 -30.14 -10.27 36.23
C ASN A 5 -28.64 -10.30 36.51
N SER A 6 -28.23 -11.23 37.37
CA SER A 6 -26.83 -11.56 37.64
C SER A 6 -26.34 -12.50 36.55
N PHE A 7 -25.58 -11.97 35.59
CA PHE A 7 -24.88 -12.77 34.58
C PHE A 7 -23.41 -12.93 35.00
N PRO A 8 -22.94 -14.12 35.43
CA PRO A 8 -21.52 -14.39 35.53
C PRO A 8 -20.98 -14.78 34.15
N GLN A 9 -20.22 -13.89 33.53
CA GLN A 9 -19.43 -14.23 32.34
C GLN A 9 -18.26 -15.12 32.75
N LYS A 10 -18.43 -16.44 32.62
CA LYS A 10 -17.33 -17.39 32.59
C LYS A 10 -16.87 -17.53 31.15
N ALA A 11 -15.97 -16.65 30.71
CA ALA A 11 -15.16 -16.90 29.53
C ALA A 11 -14.07 -17.90 29.91
N LEU A 12 -14.26 -19.16 29.54
CA LEU A 12 -13.16 -20.10 29.36
C LEU A 12 -12.44 -19.66 28.08
N ASN A 13 -11.26 -19.06 28.19
CA ASN A 13 -10.34 -19.03 27.07
C ASN A 13 -8.99 -19.58 27.49
N ASN A 14 -8.58 -20.59 26.75
CA ASN A 14 -7.45 -21.47 26.96
C ASN A 14 -6.16 -20.74 26.58
N SER A 15 -5.38 -20.32 27.57
CA SER A 15 -4.06 -19.71 27.34
C SER A 15 -3.01 -20.77 27.11
N ASN A 16 -2.79 -21.15 25.84
CA ASN A 16 -1.49 -21.57 25.35
C ASN A 16 -1.47 -21.57 23.81
N ASP A 17 -0.98 -20.49 23.21
CA ASP A 17 -0.01 -20.65 22.12
C ASP A 17 0.82 -19.37 21.94
N GLN A 18 2.10 -19.62 21.75
CA GLN A 18 3.21 -18.69 21.77
C GLN A 18 3.32 -18.03 20.40
N SER A 19 3.01 -16.74 20.27
CA SER A 19 3.24 -16.00 19.02
C SER A 19 4.27 -14.88 19.24
N PHE A 20 5.50 -15.24 18.87
CA PHE A 20 6.61 -14.44 18.37
C PHE A 20 6.43 -12.91 18.37
N ASP A 21 7.29 -12.25 19.13
CA ASP A 21 7.61 -10.83 19.01
C ASP A 21 8.31 -10.61 17.66
N GLU A 22 7.52 -10.32 16.62
CA GLU A 22 8.04 -9.75 15.38
C GLU A 22 7.03 -8.78 14.81
N SER A 23 7.16 -7.51 15.18
CA SER A 23 6.73 -6.41 14.32
C SER A 23 7.40 -5.13 14.78
N SER A 24 8.59 -4.89 14.21
CA SER A 24 9.04 -3.52 13.97
C SER A 24 8.20 -2.96 12.83
N PRO A 25 7.42 -1.89 13.01
CA PRO A 25 7.11 -1.00 11.91
C PRO A 25 8.20 0.06 11.91
N SER A 26 9.31 -0.22 11.22
CA SER A 26 10.01 0.87 10.52
C SER A 26 9.05 1.32 9.44
N ASP A 27 8.16 2.23 9.82
CA ASP A 27 7.31 2.96 8.90
C ASP A 27 8.19 3.97 8.18
N ASN A 28 9.01 3.47 7.25
CA ASN A 28 9.46 4.26 6.13
C ASN A 28 8.20 4.53 5.29
N GLN A 29 7.45 5.55 5.69
CA GLN A 29 6.58 6.34 4.82
C GLN A 29 7.46 6.96 3.73
N SER A 30 7.96 6.12 2.81
CA SER A 30 8.33 6.59 1.49
C SER A 30 7.00 6.93 0.85
N SER A 31 6.68 8.23 0.84
CA SER A 31 5.66 8.82 -0.01
C SER A 31 5.65 8.09 -1.36
N PRO A 32 4.48 7.88 -2.00
CA PRO A 32 4.43 7.47 -3.39
C PRO A 32 4.94 8.63 -4.25
N ALA A 33 6.24 8.93 -4.17
CA ALA A 33 6.96 9.58 -5.23
C ALA A 33 6.81 8.60 -6.39
N ALA A 34 5.91 8.91 -7.31
CA ALA A 34 5.63 8.08 -8.46
C ALA A 34 6.99 7.67 -9.05
N ASP A 35 7.30 6.38 -8.96
CA ASP A 35 8.56 5.88 -9.46
C ASP A 35 8.67 6.29 -10.94
N PRO A 36 9.86 6.70 -11.41
CA PRO A 36 10.00 7.13 -12.80
C PRO A 36 9.51 6.04 -13.78
N LEU A 37 9.60 4.78 -13.36
CA LEU A 37 9.03 3.61 -14.05
C LEU A 37 7.50 3.62 -14.16
N ASP A 38 6.77 4.03 -13.12
CA ASP A 38 5.30 4.11 -13.14
C ASP A 38 4.81 5.22 -14.06
N GLU A 39 5.49 6.37 -14.07
CA GLU A 39 5.22 7.41 -15.05
C GLU A 39 5.50 6.94 -16.48
N ILE A 40 6.59 6.22 -16.72
CA ILE A 40 6.89 5.65 -18.05
C ILE A 40 5.83 4.65 -18.49
N LYS A 41 5.33 3.81 -17.58
CA LYS A 41 4.20 2.91 -17.89
C LYS A 41 2.95 3.68 -18.29
N LYS A 42 2.60 4.75 -17.57
CA LYS A 42 1.47 5.63 -17.92
C LYS A 42 1.67 6.28 -19.29
N LEU A 43 2.86 6.82 -19.55
CA LEU A 43 3.21 7.43 -20.84
C LEU A 43 3.11 6.43 -21.99
N LYS A 44 3.54 5.18 -21.78
CA LYS A 44 3.40 4.13 -22.80
C LYS A 44 1.93 3.82 -23.07
N GLY A 45 1.12 3.76 -22.02
CA GLY A 45 -0.32 3.67 -22.13
C GLY A 45 -0.87 4.80 -23.01
N LEU A 46 -0.56 6.05 -22.70
CA LEU A 46 -0.99 7.23 -23.47
C LEU A 46 -0.56 7.17 -24.94
N LEU A 47 0.66 6.69 -25.22
CA LEU A 47 1.15 6.50 -26.58
C LEU A 47 0.33 5.44 -27.34
N ASP A 48 0.03 4.31 -26.70
CA ASP A 48 -0.76 3.23 -27.29
C ASP A 48 -2.21 3.65 -27.58
N MET A 49 -2.78 4.56 -26.79
CA MET A 49 -4.10 5.18 -27.06
C MET A 49 -4.02 6.36 -28.03
N GLY A 50 -2.83 6.76 -28.49
CA GLY A 50 -2.63 7.88 -29.40
C GLY A 50 -2.85 9.26 -28.76
N ALA A 51 -2.83 9.35 -27.43
CA ALA A 51 -2.96 10.61 -26.70
C ALA A 51 -1.68 11.44 -26.71
N ILE A 52 -0.52 10.81 -26.89
CA ILE A 52 0.79 11.44 -27.06
C ILE A 52 1.52 10.84 -28.27
N THR A 53 2.53 11.54 -28.79
CA THR A 53 3.38 11.05 -29.87
C THR A 53 4.62 10.30 -29.35
N PRO A 54 5.29 9.49 -30.20
CA PRO A 54 6.52 8.79 -29.80
C PRO A 54 7.63 9.74 -29.34
N GLU A 55 7.71 10.94 -29.92
CA GLU A 55 8.67 11.97 -29.53
C GLU A 55 8.41 12.49 -28.12
N GLU A 56 7.15 12.75 -27.76
CA GLU A 56 6.77 13.19 -26.41
C GLU A 56 7.03 12.10 -25.36
N PHE A 57 6.77 10.84 -25.71
CA PHE A 57 7.07 9.69 -24.85
C PHE A 57 8.57 9.61 -24.53
N ASP A 58 9.43 9.69 -25.55
CA ASP A 58 10.87 9.52 -25.37
C ASP A 58 11.52 10.70 -24.62
N ALA A 59 11.07 11.93 -24.90
CA ALA A 59 11.51 13.14 -24.19
C ALA A 59 11.19 13.05 -22.69
N LYS A 60 9.94 12.69 -22.34
CA LYS A 60 9.55 12.51 -20.93
C LYS A 60 10.29 11.33 -20.30
N LYS A 61 10.42 10.19 -21.00
CA LYS A 61 11.14 9.01 -20.51
C LYS A 61 12.60 9.34 -20.15
N LYS A 62 13.30 10.09 -20.99
CA LYS A 62 14.68 10.55 -20.71
C LYS A 62 14.73 11.47 -19.50
N GLN A 63 13.79 12.41 -19.40
CA GLN A 63 13.69 13.31 -18.25
C GLN A 63 13.41 12.56 -16.94
N LEU A 64 12.61 11.48 -16.99
CA LEU A 64 12.28 10.62 -15.87
C LEU A 64 13.44 9.71 -15.43
N LEU A 65 14.30 9.29 -16.36
CA LEU A 65 15.52 8.52 -16.05
C LEU A 65 16.75 9.41 -15.79
N ASN A 66 16.62 10.73 -15.90
CA ASN A 66 17.73 11.69 -15.85
C ASN A 66 18.89 11.32 -16.80
N LEU A 67 18.57 10.96 -18.06
CA LEU A 67 19.53 10.59 -19.11
C LEU A 67 19.90 11.75 -20.05
#